data_AF-A0A833FXX3-F1
#
_entry.id   AF-A0A833FXX3-F1
#
_cell.length_a   1.000
_cell.length_b   1.000
_cell.length_c   1.000
_cell.angle_alpha   90.00
_cell.angle_beta   90.00
_cell.angle_gamma   90.00
#
_symmetry.space_group_name_H-M   'P 1'
#
loop_
_entity.id
_entity.type
_entity.pdbx_description
1 polymer ?
#
loop_
_entity_poly.entity_id
_entity_poly.type
_entity_poly.pdbx_seq_one_letter_code
_entity_poly.pdbx_strand_id
1 'polypeptide(L)'
;MGVAASIVLGGPAHAETTRVPMATIATTIQSVLRGTQVHLNNYGRRHGNSWHKPNDSFVRLSAALGGREARLTLPEVRGPAGRRYYVNDFNLSSVDASASGSAISLVLQFESRGIELKGRCSGNITCFGASDDAAPDFNINNARLLIPLVPVRHGGDLAYATVNATFSATVDGRGLGELIEGLVQRTIKREVEQAVEGQLNSADVRNRIASELRSRVLAPLRIGAITGIRVDGANLVIDHRR
;
A
#
# COMPACT_ATOMS: atom_id res chain seq x y z
N MET A 1 37.54 46.16 -28.71
CA MET A 1 36.42 45.20 -28.74
C MET A 1 35.90 45.03 -27.32
N GLY A 2 34.84 45.75 -26.95
CA GLY A 2 34.25 45.69 -25.60
C GLY A 2 33.07 44.74 -25.59
N VAL A 3 33.13 43.70 -24.77
CA VAL A 3 32.01 42.76 -24.56
C VAL A 3 31.07 43.41 -23.56
N ALA A 4 29.88 43.79 -24.00
CA ALA A 4 28.82 44.28 -23.14
C ALA A 4 28.19 43.09 -22.39
N ALA A 5 28.33 43.08 -21.06
CA ALA A 5 27.64 42.13 -20.19
C ALA A 5 26.20 42.64 -19.94
N SER A 6 25.21 41.99 -20.58
CA SER A 6 23.80 42.22 -20.25
C SER A 6 23.45 41.52 -18.94
N ILE A 7 23.30 42.31 -17.89
CA ILE A 7 22.72 41.86 -16.61
C ILE A 7 21.20 41.80 -16.81
N VAL A 8 20.67 40.59 -16.95
CA VAL A 8 19.21 40.36 -16.91
C VAL A 8 18.78 40.42 -15.44
N LEU A 9 18.22 41.55 -15.03
CA LEU A 9 17.56 41.70 -13.74
C LEU A 9 16.26 40.88 -13.77
N GLY A 10 16.23 39.74 -13.07
CA GLY A 10 15.01 38.96 -12.88
C GLY A 10 13.96 39.79 -12.14
N GLY A 11 12.82 40.03 -12.77
CA GLY A 11 11.67 40.68 -12.15
C GLY A 11 11.15 39.92 -10.93
N PRO A 12 10.34 40.56 -10.06
CA PRO A 12 9.83 39.93 -8.85
C PRO A 12 9.00 38.69 -9.20
N ALA A 13 9.32 37.55 -8.60
CA ALA A 13 8.57 36.31 -8.78
C ALA A 13 7.12 36.52 -8.32
N HIS A 14 6.17 36.50 -9.25
CA HIS A 14 4.75 36.65 -8.95
C HIS A 14 4.24 35.39 -8.24
N ALA A 15 3.64 35.57 -7.06
CA ALA A 15 2.92 34.50 -6.38
C ALA A 15 1.55 34.32 -7.05
N GLU A 16 1.24 33.08 -7.45
CA GLU A 16 -0.02 32.70 -8.06
C GLU A 16 -0.71 31.62 -7.22
N THR A 17 -2.04 31.61 -7.22
CA THR A 17 -2.85 30.56 -6.59
C THR A 17 -3.64 29.82 -7.66
N THR A 18 -3.56 28.50 -7.67
CA THR A 18 -4.30 27.64 -8.59
C THR A 18 -5.12 26.61 -7.81
N ARG A 19 -6.35 26.36 -8.25
CA ARG A 19 -7.24 25.34 -7.68
C ARG A 19 -7.26 24.13 -8.61
N VAL A 20 -6.94 22.96 -8.09
CA VAL A 20 -6.94 21.70 -8.83
C VAL A 20 -7.94 20.74 -8.16
N PRO A 21 -8.87 20.12 -8.91
CA PRO A 21 -9.76 19.14 -8.31
C PRO A 21 -8.98 17.98 -7.69
N MET A 22 -9.31 17.61 -6.45
CA MET A 22 -8.68 16.48 -5.75
C MET A 22 -8.88 15.17 -6.51
N ALA A 23 -10.00 15.03 -7.21
CA ALA A 23 -10.28 13.89 -8.07
C ALA A 23 -9.24 13.72 -9.20
N THR A 24 -8.70 14.82 -9.75
CA THR A 24 -7.63 14.79 -10.75
C THR A 24 -6.33 14.23 -10.18
N ILE A 25 -5.98 14.64 -8.95
CA ILE A 25 -4.82 14.12 -8.24
C ILE A 25 -5.00 12.63 -7.93
N ALA A 26 -6.16 12.24 -7.40
CA ALA A 26 -6.49 10.85 -7.08
C ALA A 26 -6.41 9.95 -8.33
N THR A 27 -7.02 10.37 -9.44
CA THR A 27 -7.00 9.62 -10.71
C THR A 27 -5.57 9.43 -11.22
N THR A 28 -4.73 10.46 -11.08
CA THR A 28 -3.32 10.38 -11.48
C THR A 28 -2.55 9.41 -10.60
N ILE A 29 -2.72 9.47 -9.28
CA ILE A 29 -2.09 8.52 -8.33
C ILE A 29 -2.55 7.09 -8.61
N GLN A 30 -3.84 6.85 -8.84
CA GLN A 30 -4.35 5.53 -9.21
C GLN A 30 -3.72 5.03 -10.52
N SER A 31 -3.61 5.90 -11.53
CA SER A 31 -2.95 5.55 -12.79
C SER A 31 -1.48 5.21 -12.61
N VAL A 32 -0.77 5.90 -11.72
CA VAL A 32 0.64 5.64 -11.41
C VAL A 32 0.78 4.31 -10.68
N LEU A 33 -0.13 3.98 -9.76
CA LEU A 33 -0.11 2.72 -9.00
C LEU A 33 -0.66 1.52 -9.76
N ARG A 34 -1.29 1.72 -10.93
CA ARG A 34 -1.79 0.62 -11.77
C ARG A 34 -0.67 -0.36 -12.11
N GLY A 35 -0.91 -1.64 -11.83
CA GLY A 35 0.09 -2.71 -12.00
C GLY A 35 0.93 -2.99 -10.75
N THR A 36 0.69 -2.28 -9.64
CA THR A 36 1.16 -2.72 -8.32
C THR A 36 0.57 -4.09 -7.99
N GLN A 37 1.36 -4.92 -7.32
CA GLN A 37 0.98 -6.25 -6.89
C GLN A 37 1.34 -6.44 -5.42
N VAL A 38 0.46 -7.12 -4.70
CA VAL A 38 0.76 -7.66 -3.38
C VAL A 38 0.40 -9.13 -3.44
N HIS A 39 1.34 -9.98 -3.05
CA HIS A 39 1.15 -11.41 -2.97
C HIS A 39 1.55 -11.85 -1.57
N LEU A 40 0.65 -12.53 -0.88
CA LEU A 40 0.83 -12.99 0.48
C LEU A 40 0.77 -14.51 0.49
N ASN A 41 1.89 -15.14 0.81
CA ASN A 41 1.99 -16.58 0.99
C ASN A 41 3.10 -16.90 2.01
N ASN A 42 2.81 -17.87 2.88
CA ASN A 42 3.83 -18.56 3.66
C ASN A 42 3.56 -20.06 3.80
N TYR A 43 2.65 -20.61 2.99
CA TYR A 43 2.36 -22.02 2.92
C TYR A 43 3.17 -22.70 1.81
N GLY A 44 3.73 -23.88 2.09
CA GLY A 44 4.55 -24.61 1.14
C GLY A 44 4.64 -26.11 1.43
N ARG A 45 5.70 -26.74 0.94
CA ARG A 45 5.99 -28.16 1.20
C ARG A 45 6.35 -28.34 2.68
N ARG A 46 6.05 -29.53 3.21
CA ARG A 46 6.37 -29.88 4.59
C ARG A 46 7.89 -30.01 4.76
N HIS A 47 8.44 -29.32 5.76
CA HIS A 47 9.81 -29.43 6.22
C HIS A 47 9.80 -29.72 7.73
N GLY A 48 10.12 -30.97 8.10
CA GLY A 48 9.99 -31.45 9.47
C GLY A 48 8.54 -31.35 9.97
N ASN A 49 8.29 -30.47 10.94
CA ASN A 49 6.98 -30.28 11.58
C ASN A 49 6.27 -28.98 11.15
N SER A 50 6.73 -28.33 10.09
CA SER A 50 6.15 -27.08 9.58
C SER A 50 5.94 -27.15 8.07
N TRP A 51 5.02 -26.33 7.57
CA TRP A 51 4.77 -26.06 6.15
C TRP A 51 5.14 -24.62 5.80
N HIS A 52 5.91 -23.94 6.68
CA HIS A 52 6.28 -22.55 6.51
C HIS A 52 7.24 -22.37 5.33
N LYS A 53 6.88 -21.45 4.43
CA LYS A 53 7.67 -21.05 3.28
C LYS A 53 8.08 -19.58 3.45
N PRO A 54 9.29 -19.30 3.95
CA PRO A 54 9.74 -17.92 4.17
C PRO A 54 10.02 -17.20 2.84
N ASN A 55 9.97 -15.86 2.88
CA ASN A 55 10.27 -14.96 1.75
C ASN A 55 9.46 -15.20 0.47
N ASP A 56 8.28 -15.79 0.59
CA ASP A 56 7.38 -16.04 -0.55
C ASP A 56 6.35 -14.94 -0.75
N SER A 57 6.15 -14.09 0.26
CA SER A 57 5.28 -12.91 0.17
C SER A 57 6.05 -11.71 -0.38
N PHE A 58 5.40 -10.86 -1.15
CA PHE A 58 6.00 -9.64 -1.69
C PHE A 58 5.00 -8.50 -1.94
N VAL A 59 5.54 -7.28 -1.93
CA VAL A 59 4.92 -6.07 -2.49
C VAL A 59 5.76 -5.63 -3.67
N ARG A 60 5.15 -5.52 -4.85
CA ARG A 60 5.81 -5.04 -6.06
C ARG A 60 5.09 -3.81 -6.58
N LEU A 61 5.78 -2.68 -6.62
CA LEU A 61 5.19 -1.45 -7.13
C LEU A 61 5.06 -1.48 -8.66
N SER A 62 4.24 -0.60 -9.21
CA SER A 62 4.10 -0.42 -10.65
C SER A 62 5.42 0.00 -11.33
N ALA A 63 5.49 -0.18 -12.65
CA ALA A 63 6.63 0.28 -13.45
C ALA A 63 6.88 1.79 -13.35
N ALA A 64 5.81 2.61 -13.25
CA ALA A 64 5.92 4.06 -13.04
C ALA A 64 6.64 4.40 -11.73
N LEU A 65 6.51 3.54 -10.72
CA LEU A 65 7.20 3.65 -9.44
C LEU A 65 8.53 2.88 -9.39
N GLY A 66 9.01 2.39 -10.54
CA GLY A 66 10.29 1.71 -10.69
C GLY A 66 10.24 0.20 -10.53
N GLY A 67 9.06 -0.41 -10.36
CA GLY A 67 8.89 -1.87 -10.42
C GLY A 67 9.55 -2.67 -9.30
N ARG A 68 10.03 -2.01 -8.23
CA ARG A 68 10.77 -2.67 -7.15
C ARG A 68 9.88 -3.67 -6.41
N GLU A 69 10.43 -4.85 -6.17
CA GLU A 69 9.83 -5.90 -5.34
C GLU A 69 10.49 -5.87 -3.97
N ALA A 70 9.67 -5.75 -2.93
CA ALA A 70 10.06 -5.95 -1.55
C ALA A 70 9.44 -7.24 -1.03
N ARG A 71 10.30 -8.20 -0.68
CA ARG A 71 9.88 -9.47 -0.09
C ARG A 71 9.71 -9.32 1.40
N LEU A 72 8.75 -10.06 1.94
CA LEU A 72 8.50 -10.17 3.37
C LEU A 72 8.29 -11.64 3.75
N THR A 73 8.53 -11.94 5.02
CA THR A 73 8.24 -13.25 5.59
C THR A 73 7.08 -13.12 6.56
N LEU A 74 5.92 -13.64 6.16
CA LEU A 74 4.80 -13.78 7.09
C LEU A 74 5.11 -14.92 8.05
N PRO A 75 4.99 -14.73 9.37
CA PRO A 75 5.25 -15.80 10.33
C PRO A 75 4.12 -16.84 10.32
N GLU A 76 4.46 -18.06 10.74
CA GLU A 76 3.47 -19.10 11.02
C GLU A 76 2.59 -18.70 12.22
N VAL A 77 1.28 -18.82 12.09
CA VAL A 77 0.34 -18.53 13.18
C VAL A 77 0.11 -19.82 13.97
N ARG A 78 0.48 -19.83 15.25
CA ARG A 78 0.25 -20.97 16.14
C ARG A 78 -1.14 -20.89 16.78
N GLY A 79 -1.94 -21.91 16.54
CA GLY A 79 -3.24 -22.10 17.16
C GLY A 79 -3.20 -23.03 18.38
N PRO A 80 -4.36 -23.24 19.03
CA PRO A 80 -4.48 -24.18 20.13
C PRO A 80 -4.24 -25.62 19.66
N ALA A 81 -3.87 -26.50 20.59
CA ALA A 81 -3.70 -27.95 20.34
C ALA A 81 -2.75 -28.26 19.17
N GLY A 82 -1.62 -27.55 19.07
CA GLY A 82 -0.59 -27.80 18.05
C GLY A 82 -1.02 -27.53 16.61
N ARG A 83 -2.14 -26.82 16.40
CA ARG A 83 -2.56 -26.33 15.08
C ARG A 83 -1.68 -25.19 14.64
N ARG A 84 -1.41 -25.12 13.35
CA ARG A 84 -0.62 -24.09 12.69
C ARG A 84 -1.39 -23.59 11.49
N TYR A 85 -1.37 -22.28 11.27
CA TYR A 85 -2.08 -21.63 10.19
C TYR A 85 -1.11 -20.84 9.31
N TYR A 86 -1.33 -20.95 8.01
CA TYR A 86 -0.48 -20.38 6.98
C TYR A 86 -1.34 -19.63 5.98
N VAL A 87 -0.85 -18.47 5.53
CA VAL A 87 -1.43 -17.75 4.40
C VAL A 87 -1.11 -18.51 3.13
N ASN A 88 -2.14 -18.79 2.34
CA ASN A 88 -2.06 -19.58 1.13
C ASN A 88 -2.52 -18.75 -0.07
N ASP A 89 -1.56 -18.31 -0.87
CA ASP A 89 -1.77 -17.62 -2.16
C ASP A 89 -2.86 -16.54 -2.13
N PHE A 90 -2.59 -15.44 -1.42
CA PHE A 90 -3.54 -14.35 -1.21
C PHE A 90 -3.09 -13.07 -1.92
N ASN A 91 -3.82 -12.70 -2.97
CA ASN A 91 -3.37 -11.72 -3.95
C ASN A 91 -4.17 -10.42 -3.93
N LEU A 92 -3.50 -9.33 -4.30
CA LEU A 92 -4.12 -8.05 -4.62
C LEU A 92 -5.00 -8.19 -5.87
N SER A 93 -6.26 -7.76 -5.75
CA SER A 93 -7.23 -7.79 -6.84
C SER A 93 -7.45 -6.41 -7.48
N SER A 94 -7.48 -5.33 -6.69
CA SER A 94 -7.64 -3.97 -7.20
C SER A 94 -6.87 -2.90 -6.42
N VAL A 95 -6.66 -1.77 -7.10
CA VAL A 95 -6.07 -0.54 -6.55
C VAL A 95 -6.97 0.61 -6.95
N ASP A 96 -7.55 1.28 -5.96
CA ASP A 96 -8.52 2.36 -6.17
C ASP A 96 -8.10 3.60 -5.39
N ALA A 97 -8.14 4.78 -6.02
CA ALA A 97 -7.86 6.02 -5.32
C ALA A 97 -8.99 7.03 -5.54
N SER A 98 -9.48 7.62 -4.46
CA SER A 98 -10.57 8.60 -4.51
C SER A 98 -10.29 9.78 -3.57
N ALA A 99 -10.84 10.95 -3.89
CA ALA A 99 -10.80 12.08 -2.98
C ALA A 99 -11.70 11.82 -1.77
N SER A 100 -11.20 12.02 -0.55
CA SER A 100 -11.95 11.82 0.68
C SER A 100 -11.56 12.87 1.72
N GLY A 101 -12.41 13.87 1.92
CA GLY A 101 -12.14 15.00 2.81
C GLY A 101 -10.85 15.73 2.42
N SER A 102 -9.90 15.81 3.37
CA SER A 102 -8.60 16.46 3.19
C SER A 102 -7.51 15.55 2.62
N ALA A 103 -7.84 14.31 2.22
CA ALA A 103 -6.88 13.33 1.75
C ALA A 103 -7.35 12.65 0.46
N ILE A 104 -6.47 11.86 -0.13
CA ILE A 104 -6.81 10.87 -1.15
C ILE A 104 -6.84 9.53 -0.45
N SER A 105 -7.98 8.85 -0.49
CA SER A 105 -8.15 7.50 0.03
C SER A 105 -7.65 6.51 -1.00
N LEU A 106 -6.49 5.93 -0.78
CA LEU A 106 -5.98 4.79 -1.56
C LEU A 106 -6.44 3.49 -0.90
N VAL A 107 -7.12 2.65 -1.66
CA VAL A 107 -7.62 1.34 -1.22
C VAL A 107 -7.00 0.26 -2.07
N LEU A 108 -6.35 -0.69 -1.43
CA LEU A 108 -5.85 -1.92 -2.02
C LEU A 108 -6.79 -3.05 -1.61
N GLN A 109 -7.53 -3.60 -2.56
CA GLN A 109 -8.47 -4.69 -2.32
C GLN A 109 -7.79 -6.02 -2.66
N PHE A 110 -7.92 -7.02 -1.79
CA PHE A 110 -7.44 -8.38 -2.04
C PHE A 110 -8.56 -9.24 -2.60
N GLU A 111 -8.22 -10.42 -3.11
CA GLU A 111 -9.23 -11.41 -3.48
C GLU A 111 -10.05 -11.89 -2.27
N SER A 112 -11.10 -12.65 -2.52
CA SER A 112 -11.97 -13.21 -1.47
C SER A 112 -12.55 -14.53 -1.98
N ARG A 113 -11.70 -15.32 -2.63
CA ARG A 113 -12.09 -16.53 -3.36
C ARG A 113 -11.02 -17.58 -3.15
N GLY A 114 -11.44 -18.68 -2.55
CA GLY A 114 -10.56 -19.80 -2.27
C GLY A 114 -10.33 -19.93 -0.77
N ILE A 115 -9.29 -20.68 -0.42
CA ILE A 115 -8.84 -20.88 0.95
C ILE A 115 -7.58 -20.05 1.13
N GLU A 116 -7.70 -18.90 1.80
CA GLU A 116 -6.58 -17.99 2.05
C GLU A 116 -5.81 -18.38 3.33
N LEU A 117 -6.38 -19.19 4.21
CA LEU A 117 -5.71 -19.71 5.41
C LEU A 117 -5.77 -21.24 5.45
N LYS A 118 -4.61 -21.86 5.30
CA LYS A 118 -4.45 -23.30 5.40
C LYS A 118 -4.17 -23.73 6.83
N GLY A 119 -5.00 -24.62 7.37
CA GLY A 119 -4.77 -25.27 8.65
C GLY A 119 -3.87 -26.50 8.50
N ARG A 120 -2.89 -26.66 9.40
CA ARG A 120 -2.13 -27.90 9.56
C ARG A 120 -1.97 -28.29 11.01
N CYS A 121 -1.86 -29.59 11.24
CA CYS A 121 -1.49 -30.16 12.53
C CYS A 121 -0.02 -30.57 12.55
N SER A 122 0.75 -30.13 13.55
CA SER A 122 2.13 -30.61 13.72
C SER A 122 2.21 -31.73 14.75
N GLY A 123 2.19 -32.98 14.28
CA GLY A 123 2.40 -34.17 15.12
C GLY A 123 1.11 -34.84 15.60
N ASN A 124 1.17 -36.16 15.73
CA ASN A 124 0.00 -37.01 15.98
C ASN A 124 -0.62 -36.75 17.36
N ILE A 125 0.17 -36.46 18.41
CA ILE A 125 -0.36 -36.32 19.78
C ILE A 125 -1.11 -35.00 20.00
N THR A 126 -0.62 -33.89 19.45
CA THR A 126 -1.20 -32.56 19.73
C THR A 126 -2.54 -32.33 19.03
N CYS A 127 -2.80 -33.05 17.94
CA CYS A 127 -4.10 -33.04 17.24
C CYS A 127 -4.92 -34.31 17.48
N PHE A 128 -4.91 -34.88 18.70
CA PHE A 128 -5.75 -36.03 19.09
C PHE A 128 -5.60 -37.27 18.19
N GLY A 129 -4.42 -37.52 17.65
CA GLY A 129 -4.13 -38.63 16.73
C GLY A 129 -4.58 -38.38 15.28
N ALA A 130 -5.09 -37.20 14.96
CA ALA A 130 -5.64 -36.89 13.65
C ALA A 130 -4.56 -36.60 12.59
N SER A 131 -4.96 -36.68 11.31
CA SER A 131 -4.10 -36.40 10.16
C SER A 131 -3.61 -34.95 10.14
N ASP A 132 -2.57 -34.67 9.34
CA ASP A 132 -2.03 -33.31 9.17
C ASP A 132 -3.09 -32.27 8.71
N ASP A 133 -4.18 -32.72 8.08
CA ASP A 133 -5.32 -31.92 7.58
C ASP A 133 -6.44 -31.72 8.62
N ALA A 134 -6.26 -32.16 9.86
CA ALA A 134 -7.31 -32.07 10.89
C ALA A 134 -7.57 -30.64 11.40
N ALA A 135 -6.66 -29.70 11.13
CA ALA A 135 -6.88 -28.29 11.41
C ALA A 135 -7.79 -27.69 10.31
N PRO A 136 -8.84 -26.94 10.68
CA PRO A 136 -9.75 -26.35 9.69
C PRO A 136 -9.04 -25.31 8.83
N ASP A 137 -9.46 -25.24 7.57
CA ASP A 137 -9.12 -24.16 6.65
C ASP A 137 -10.10 -22.99 6.83
N PHE A 138 -9.66 -21.78 6.47
CA PHE A 138 -10.50 -20.58 6.55
C PHE A 138 -10.37 -19.71 5.30
N ASN A 139 -11.48 -19.04 5.00
CA ASN A 139 -11.53 -18.06 3.93
C ASN A 139 -11.38 -16.66 4.52
N ILE A 140 -10.58 -15.82 3.88
CA ILE A 140 -10.45 -14.39 4.20
C ILE A 140 -11.27 -13.61 3.17
N ASN A 141 -12.29 -12.92 3.65
CA ASN A 141 -13.19 -12.12 2.83
C ASN A 141 -13.01 -10.62 3.10
N ASN A 142 -13.35 -9.80 2.11
CA ASN A 142 -13.41 -8.33 2.22
C ASN A 142 -12.09 -7.69 2.69
N ALA A 143 -10.97 -8.36 2.44
CA ALA A 143 -9.68 -7.87 2.86
C ALA A 143 -9.26 -6.64 2.05
N ARG A 144 -8.91 -5.59 2.76
CA ARG A 144 -8.48 -4.33 2.16
C ARG A 144 -7.44 -3.62 3.03
N LEU A 145 -6.58 -2.87 2.38
CA LEU A 145 -5.64 -1.94 3.00
C LEU A 145 -6.06 -0.52 2.63
N LEU A 146 -6.42 0.28 3.63
CA LEU A 146 -6.78 1.69 3.48
C LEU A 146 -5.56 2.57 3.80
N ILE A 147 -5.25 3.51 2.90
CA ILE A 147 -4.05 4.36 2.99
C ILE A 147 -4.47 5.81 2.69
N PRO A 148 -4.60 6.69 3.70
CA PRO A 148 -4.84 8.10 3.48
C PRO A 148 -3.56 8.80 2.99
N LEU A 149 -3.61 9.35 1.79
CA LEU A 149 -2.54 10.17 1.20
C LEU A 149 -2.88 11.64 1.38
N VAL A 150 -2.28 12.29 2.38
CA VAL A 150 -2.45 13.73 2.62
C VAL A 150 -1.52 14.50 1.70
N PRO A 151 -2.01 15.36 0.78
CA PRO A 151 -1.15 16.11 -0.12
C PRO A 151 -0.26 17.11 0.63
N VAL A 152 1.02 17.15 0.28
CA VAL A 152 2.01 18.07 0.90
C VAL A 152 2.99 18.58 -0.13
N ARG A 153 3.69 19.66 0.21
CA ARG A 153 4.81 20.17 -0.55
C ARG A 153 6.04 19.28 -0.32
N HIS A 154 6.73 18.91 -1.39
CA HIS A 154 7.95 18.11 -1.34
C HIS A 154 8.92 18.59 -2.41
N GLY A 155 10.07 19.18 -2.02
CA GLY A 155 11.07 19.64 -2.99
C GLY A 155 10.62 20.74 -3.96
N GLY A 156 9.56 21.50 -3.62
CA GLY A 156 8.94 22.47 -4.56
C GLY A 156 7.88 21.84 -5.47
N ASP A 157 7.61 20.56 -5.30
CA ASP A 157 6.57 19.77 -5.97
C ASP A 157 5.44 19.36 -5.03
N LEU A 158 4.44 18.70 -5.60
CA LEU A 158 3.32 18.07 -4.91
C LEU A 158 3.64 16.59 -4.67
N ALA A 159 3.56 16.15 -3.43
CA ALA A 159 3.60 14.74 -3.05
C ALA A 159 2.56 14.46 -1.96
N TYR A 160 2.75 13.39 -1.19
CA TYR A 160 1.97 13.08 0.00
C TYR A 160 2.86 13.00 1.24
N ALA A 161 2.26 13.21 2.41
CA ALA A 161 2.89 13.07 3.72
C ALA A 161 3.31 11.63 4.01
N THR A 162 3.97 11.38 5.14
CA THR A 162 4.15 10.01 5.62
C THR A 162 2.80 9.31 5.76
N VAL A 163 2.71 8.09 5.24
CA VAL A 163 1.47 7.29 5.24
C VAL A 163 1.47 6.31 6.40
N ASN A 164 0.27 6.05 6.92
CA ASN A 164 -0.02 4.91 7.78
C ASN A 164 -1.09 4.07 7.07
N ALA A 165 -0.86 2.78 6.93
CA ALA A 165 -1.79 1.86 6.31
C ALA A 165 -2.68 1.21 7.37
N THR A 166 -3.91 0.86 7.00
CA THR A 166 -4.83 0.15 7.89
C THR A 166 -5.43 -1.05 7.17
N PHE A 167 -5.05 -2.24 7.59
CA PHE A 167 -5.56 -3.50 7.07
C PHE A 167 -6.81 -3.92 7.85
N SER A 168 -7.84 -4.32 7.10
CA SER A 168 -9.06 -4.91 7.63
C SER A 168 -9.48 -6.09 6.77
N ALA A 169 -9.93 -7.17 7.39
CA ALA A 169 -10.46 -8.34 6.72
C ALA A 169 -11.41 -9.09 7.67
N THR A 170 -12.31 -9.89 7.09
CA THR A 170 -13.21 -10.78 7.83
C THR A 170 -12.80 -12.23 7.58
N VAL A 171 -12.76 -13.06 8.62
CA VAL A 171 -12.42 -14.48 8.49
C VAL A 171 -13.68 -15.32 8.71
N ASP A 172 -14.08 -16.09 7.71
CA ASP A 172 -15.19 -17.03 7.89
C ASP A 172 -14.65 -18.35 8.48
N GLY A 173 -15.13 -18.69 9.67
CA GLY A 173 -14.78 -19.92 10.36
C GLY A 173 -15.92 -20.37 11.25
N ARG A 174 -16.61 -21.45 10.86
CA ARG A 174 -17.75 -22.12 11.54
C ARG A 174 -17.58 -22.20 13.09
N GLY A 175 -17.89 -21.13 13.81
CA GLY A 175 -17.77 -21.01 15.28
C GLY A 175 -16.36 -20.81 15.86
N LEU A 176 -15.29 -20.89 15.06
CA LEU A 176 -13.89 -20.62 15.49
C LEU A 176 -13.29 -19.36 14.84
N GLY A 177 -14.07 -18.68 13.99
CA GLY A 177 -13.67 -17.52 13.21
C GLY A 177 -13.08 -16.40 14.08
N GLU A 178 -13.74 -16.02 15.17
CA GLU A 178 -13.31 -14.87 16.01
C GLU A 178 -11.90 -15.03 16.60
N LEU A 179 -11.57 -16.23 17.09
CA LEU A 179 -10.26 -16.51 17.69
C LEU A 179 -9.15 -16.48 16.64
N ILE A 180 -9.41 -17.07 15.48
CA ILE A 180 -8.47 -17.11 14.36
C ILE A 180 -8.35 -15.74 13.71
N GLU A 181 -9.47 -15.02 13.55
CA GLU A 181 -9.53 -13.65 13.06
C GLU A 181 -8.63 -12.75 13.88
N GLY A 182 -8.73 -12.79 15.22
CA GLY A 182 -7.86 -11.99 16.07
C GLY A 182 -6.36 -12.32 15.90
N LEU A 183 -6.01 -13.60 15.71
CA LEU A 183 -4.61 -14.01 15.52
C LEU A 183 -4.07 -13.59 14.14
N VAL A 184 -4.88 -13.78 13.10
CA VAL A 184 -4.61 -13.41 11.72
C VAL A 184 -4.49 -11.89 11.59
N GLN A 185 -5.45 -11.15 12.16
CA GLN A 185 -5.46 -9.69 12.20
C GLN A 185 -4.32 -9.10 13.02
N ARG A 186 -3.70 -9.80 13.96
CA ARG A 186 -2.50 -9.29 14.63
C ARG A 186 -1.23 -9.55 13.82
N THR A 187 -1.19 -10.70 13.16
CA THR A 187 0.04 -11.23 12.57
C THR A 187 0.23 -10.78 11.13
N ILE A 188 -0.79 -10.96 10.27
CA ILE A 188 -0.72 -10.57 8.86
C ILE A 188 -0.75 -9.04 8.74
N LYS A 189 -1.68 -8.42 9.46
CA LYS A 189 -1.91 -6.97 9.42
C LYS A 189 -0.61 -6.18 9.55
N ARG A 190 0.16 -6.43 10.61
CA ARG A 190 1.37 -5.68 10.91
C ARG A 190 2.40 -5.81 9.79
N GLU A 191 2.66 -7.03 9.33
CA GLU A 191 3.67 -7.27 8.28
C GLU A 191 3.26 -6.62 6.95
N VAL A 192 1.98 -6.71 6.58
CA VAL A 192 1.45 -6.11 5.34
C VAL A 192 1.45 -4.59 5.42
N GLU A 193 0.97 -4.02 6.53
CA GLU A 193 0.98 -2.56 6.77
C GLU A 193 2.42 -2.03 6.70
N GLN A 194 3.36 -2.63 7.43
CA GLN A 194 4.75 -2.20 7.47
C GLN A 194 5.45 -2.33 6.11
N ALA A 195 5.19 -3.40 5.35
CA ALA A 195 5.77 -3.58 4.03
C ALA A 195 5.28 -2.50 3.05
N VAL A 196 3.98 -2.21 3.04
CA VAL A 196 3.40 -1.20 2.15
C VAL A 196 3.81 0.21 2.58
N GLU A 197 3.77 0.52 3.87
CA GLU A 197 4.26 1.78 4.43
C GLU A 197 5.74 1.99 4.09
N GLY A 198 6.58 0.97 4.26
CA GLY A 198 8.01 1.06 3.95
C GLY A 198 8.28 1.39 2.48
N GLN A 199 7.49 0.81 1.56
CA GLN A 199 7.56 1.15 0.15
C GLN A 199 7.09 2.59 -0.13
N LEU A 200 5.89 2.95 0.32
CA LEU A 200 5.27 4.25 0.03
C LEU A 200 5.96 5.41 0.74
N ASN A 201 6.57 5.19 1.91
CA ASN A 201 7.31 6.23 2.63
C ASN A 201 8.75 6.39 2.14
N SER A 202 9.24 5.51 1.25
CA SER A 202 10.58 5.64 0.69
C SER A 202 10.70 6.94 -0.12
N ALA A 203 11.87 7.59 -0.01
CA ALA A 203 12.15 8.84 -0.73
C ALA A 203 12.02 8.65 -2.25
N ASP A 204 12.48 7.51 -2.77
CA ASP A 204 12.38 7.16 -4.20
C ASP A 204 10.93 7.16 -4.69
N VAL A 205 10.01 6.52 -3.96
CA VAL A 205 8.61 6.43 -4.37
C VAL A 205 7.93 7.78 -4.27
N ARG A 206 8.18 8.54 -3.19
CA ARG A 206 7.62 9.90 -3.04
C ARG A 206 8.12 10.84 -4.13
N ASN A 207 9.41 10.77 -4.51
CA ASN A 207 9.98 11.53 -5.61
C ASN A 207 9.37 11.15 -6.96
N ARG A 208 9.14 9.85 -7.21
CA ARG A 208 8.49 9.37 -8.44
C ARG A 208 7.04 9.84 -8.54
N ILE A 209 6.28 9.75 -7.45
CA ILE A 209 4.90 10.27 -7.43
C ILE A 209 4.90 11.79 -7.65
N ALA A 210 5.82 12.53 -7.03
CA ALA A 210 5.96 13.97 -7.27
C ALA A 210 6.26 14.28 -8.75
N SER A 211 7.17 13.53 -9.36
CA SER A 211 7.51 13.66 -10.78
C SER A 211 6.31 13.36 -11.71
N GLU A 212 5.53 12.32 -11.41
CA GLU A 212 4.34 11.96 -12.19
C GLU A 212 3.22 13.00 -12.03
N LEU A 213 3.01 13.55 -10.83
CA LEU A 213 2.07 14.64 -10.60
C LEU A 213 2.52 15.93 -11.29
N ARG A 214 3.82 16.23 -11.26
CA ARG A 214 4.41 17.36 -11.97
C ARG A 214 4.15 17.25 -13.47
N SER A 215 4.46 16.11 -14.09
CA SER A 215 4.36 15.94 -15.54
C SER A 215 2.91 15.90 -16.03
N ARG A 216 2.01 15.25 -15.28
CA ARG A 216 0.63 15.00 -15.74
C ARG A 216 -0.37 16.04 -15.27
N VAL A 217 -0.09 16.77 -14.20
CA VAL A 217 -1.04 17.73 -13.60
C VAL A 217 -0.45 19.13 -13.53
N LEU A 218 0.70 19.30 -12.87
CA LEU A 218 1.19 20.65 -12.55
C LEU A 218 1.70 21.40 -13.79
N ALA A 219 2.53 20.76 -14.62
CA ALA A 219 3.13 21.38 -15.80
C ALA A 219 2.07 21.77 -16.86
N PRO A 220 1.06 20.92 -17.19
CA PRO A 220 -0.03 21.33 -18.08
C PRO A 220 -0.80 22.56 -17.60
N LEU A 221 -0.90 22.75 -16.28
CA LEU A 221 -1.55 23.91 -15.65
C LEU A 221 -0.61 25.11 -15.44
N ARG A 222 0.65 25.03 -15.90
CA ARG A 222 1.69 26.04 -15.69
C ARG A 222 1.91 26.39 -14.20
N ILE A 223 1.68 25.42 -13.33
CA ILE A 223 2.00 25.53 -11.90
C ILE A 223 3.51 25.38 -11.77
N GLY A 224 4.18 26.41 -11.24
CA GLY A 224 5.64 26.44 -11.08
C GLY A 224 6.11 25.81 -9.77
N ALA A 225 7.07 26.42 -9.09
CA ALA A 225 7.56 25.97 -7.80
C ALA A 225 6.49 26.20 -6.73
N ILE A 226 6.02 25.13 -6.09
CA ILE A 226 4.99 25.20 -5.05
C ILE A 226 5.56 25.84 -3.79
N THR A 227 4.85 26.84 -3.27
CA THR A 227 5.17 27.55 -2.03
C THR A 227 4.21 27.19 -0.90
N GLY A 228 2.95 26.85 -1.22
CA GLY A 228 1.93 26.49 -0.24
C GLY A 228 0.88 25.52 -0.82
N ILE A 229 0.35 24.65 0.04
CA ILE A 229 -0.73 23.72 -0.29
C ILE A 229 -1.75 23.73 0.83
N ARG A 230 -3.03 23.77 0.48
CA ARG A 230 -4.15 23.52 1.39
C ARG A 230 -5.31 22.86 0.66
N VAL A 231 -6.15 22.11 1.37
CA VAL A 231 -7.39 21.56 0.81
C VAL A 231 -8.55 22.51 1.12
N ASP A 232 -9.40 22.76 0.13
CA ASP A 232 -10.59 23.61 0.22
C ASP A 232 -11.75 22.93 -0.52
N GLY A 233 -12.61 22.25 0.26
CA GLY A 233 -13.67 21.40 -0.27
C GLY A 233 -13.11 20.30 -1.17
N ALA A 234 -13.60 20.21 -2.41
CA ALA A 234 -13.16 19.23 -3.39
C ALA A 234 -11.86 19.62 -4.13
N ASN A 235 -11.23 20.74 -3.77
CA ASN A 235 -10.07 21.28 -4.49
C ASN A 235 -8.82 21.28 -3.61
N LEU A 236 -7.69 20.97 -4.24
CA LEU A 236 -6.37 21.31 -3.76
C LEU A 236 -6.05 22.73 -4.20
N VAL A 237 -5.82 23.63 -3.25
CA VAL A 237 -5.35 24.98 -3.50
C VAL A 237 -3.84 25.00 -3.39
N ILE A 238 -3.19 25.42 -4.47
CA ILE A 238 -1.74 25.41 -4.63
C ILE A 238 -1.28 26.85 -4.85
N ASP A 239 -0.49 27.36 -3.92
CA ASP A 239 0.26 28.60 -4.08
C ASP A 239 1.62 28.27 -4.72
N HIS A 240 2.00 29.00 -5.76
CA HIS A 240 3.22 28.73 -6.52
C HIS A 240 3.85 29.99 -7.10
N ARG A 241 5.11 29.85 -7.55
CA ARG A 241 5.86 30.87 -8.28
C ARG A 241 6.26 30.32 -9.63
N ARG A 242 6.15 31.14 -10.67
CA ARG A 242 6.69 30.84 -12.00
C ARG A 242 8.15 31.22 -12.11
#